data_AF-A0A7C6PDT0-F1
#
_entry.id   AF-A0A7C6PDT0-F1
#
_cell.length_a   1.000
_cell.length_b   1.000
_cell.length_c   1.000
_cell.angle_alpha   90.00
_cell.angle_beta   90.00
_cell.angle_gamma   90.00
#
_symmetry.space_group_name_H-M   'P 1'
#
loop_
_entity.id
_entity.type
_entity.pdbx_description
1 polymer ?
#
loop_
_entity_poly.entity_id
_entity_poly.type
_entity_poly.pdbx_seq_one_letter_code
_entity_poly.pdbx_strand_id
1 'polypeptide(L)'
;MICMVKFKVRLYGLIPDEFMIKELTLPEPFNLERLEKEIIKRFGDRIHTDYISDQGLLNHQLVRVGDPSGKRLDYGYDISEIEEIWFIVPITGG
;
A
#
# COMPACT_ATOMS: atom_id res chain seq x y z
N MET A 1 0.47 24.64 6.53
CA MET A 1 0.27 24.59 5.06
C MET A 1 0.22 23.12 4.70
N ILE A 2 -0.88 22.61 4.14
CA ILE A 2 -0.99 21.18 3.78
C ILE A 2 -0.43 21.04 2.37
N CYS A 3 0.76 20.45 2.23
CA CYS A 3 1.34 20.12 0.93
C CYS A 3 0.77 18.80 0.45
N MET A 4 0.45 18.70 -0.85
CA MET A 4 0.02 17.46 -1.48
C MET A 4 1.19 16.86 -2.23
N VAL A 5 1.52 15.60 -1.94
CA VAL A 5 2.61 14.89 -2.61
C VAL A 5 2.09 13.74 -3.44
N LYS A 6 2.67 13.63 -4.64
CA LYS A 6 2.41 12.57 -5.61
C LYS A 6 3.45 11.49 -5.46
N PHE A 7 3.00 10.25 -5.39
CA PHE A 7 3.84 9.07 -5.29
C PHE A 7 3.20 7.91 -6.04
N LYS A 8 4.00 6.89 -6.36
CA LYS A 8 3.56 5.69 -7.06
C LYS A 8 3.30 4.58 -6.06
N VAL A 9 2.14 3.95 -6.17
CA VAL A 9 1.82 2.71 -5.48
C VAL A 9 1.83 1.57 -6.48
N ARG A 10 2.52 0.50 -6.13
CA ARG A 10 2.46 -0.76 -6.86
C ARG A 10 1.73 -1.81 -6.04
N LEU A 11 0.68 -2.37 -6.60
CA LEU A 11 -0.14 -3.41 -5.98
C LEU A 11 0.08 -4.73 -6.72
N TYR A 12 0.88 -5.63 -6.15
CA TYR A 12 1.25 -6.91 -6.73
C TYR A 12 0.44 -8.05 -6.08
N GLY A 13 -0.38 -8.74 -6.87
CA GLY A 13 -1.17 -9.89 -6.43
C GLY A 13 -2.37 -9.54 -5.53
N LEU A 14 -2.55 -8.27 -5.17
CA LEU A 14 -3.67 -7.79 -4.34
C LEU A 14 -4.99 -7.69 -5.13
N ILE A 15 -4.90 -7.38 -6.42
CA ILE A 15 -6.04 -7.24 -7.32
C ILE A 15 -5.97 -8.43 -8.29
N PRO A 16 -7.08 -9.18 -8.45
CA PRO A 16 -7.11 -10.31 -9.37
C PRO A 16 -6.61 -9.91 -10.75
N ASP A 17 -5.61 -10.63 -11.23
CA ASP A 17 -5.08 -10.60 -12.60
C ASP A 17 -4.31 -9.33 -13.04
N GLU A 18 -4.02 -8.37 -12.15
CA GLU A 18 -3.36 -7.12 -12.54
C GLU A 18 -2.20 -6.70 -11.61
N PHE A 19 -1.02 -6.49 -12.21
CA PHE A 19 0.02 -5.66 -11.61
C PHE A 19 -0.33 -4.20 -11.83
N MET A 20 -0.85 -3.56 -10.79
CA MET A 20 -1.37 -2.20 -10.91
C MET A 20 -0.37 -1.18 -10.37
N ILE A 21 0.16 -0.33 -11.26
CA ILE A 21 0.89 0.89 -10.88
C ILE A 21 -0.13 2.04 -10.86
N LYS A 22 -0.26 2.74 -9.74
CA LYS A 22 -1.11 3.93 -9.62
C LYS A 22 -0.34 5.09 -9.04
N GLU A 23 -0.54 6.25 -9.64
CA GLU A 23 -0.15 7.51 -9.03
C GLU A 23 -1.23 7.91 -8.03
N LEU A 24 -0.85 8.09 -6.78
CA LEU A 24 -1.70 8.60 -5.71
C LEU A 24 -1.18 9.96 -5.25
N THR A 25 -2.10 10.75 -4.70
CA THR A 25 -1.77 12.02 -4.07
C THR A 25 -2.32 12.02 -2.66
N LEU A 26 -1.47 12.28 -1.67
CA LEU A 26 -1.86 12.40 -0.27
C LEU A 26 -1.31 13.71 0.33
N PRO A 27 -2.04 14.31 1.28
CA PRO A 27 -1.53 15.43 2.05
C PRO A 27 -0.47 14.98 3.08
N GLU A 28 0.65 15.70 3.13
CA GLU A 28 1.73 15.47 4.09
C GLU A 28 1.43 16.08 5.47
N PRO A 29 1.97 15.49 6.56
CA PRO A 29 2.64 14.19 6.59
C PRO A 29 1.63 13.03 6.50
N PHE A 30 2.06 11.88 5.99
CA PHE A 30 1.28 10.65 6.01
C PHE A 30 2.14 9.43 6.35
N ASN A 31 1.52 8.47 7.04
CA ASN A 31 2.12 7.19 7.37
C ASN A 31 1.44 6.06 6.57
N LEU A 32 1.96 4.85 6.74
CA LEU A 32 1.46 3.64 6.09
C LEU A 32 -0.04 3.40 6.35
N GLU A 33 -0.51 3.61 7.57
CA GLU A 33 -1.93 3.38 7.91
C GLU A 33 -2.87 4.27 7.08
N ARG A 34 -2.52 5.55 6.95
CA ARG A 34 -3.29 6.51 6.15
C ARG A 34 -3.28 6.13 4.67
N LEU A 35 -2.13 5.66 4.17
CA LEU A 35 -2.01 5.17 2.80
C LEU A 35 -2.90 3.95 2.56
N GLU A 36 -2.87 2.96 3.45
CA GLU A 36 -3.68 1.75 3.34
C GLU A 36 -5.17 2.05 3.37
N LYS A 37 -5.61 2.96 4.25
CA LYS A 37 -7.00 3.43 4.26
C LYS A 37 -7.41 4.04 2.92
N GLU A 38 -6.53 4.80 2.27
CA GLU A 38 -6.80 5.38 0.95
C GLU A 38 -6.83 4.30 -0.15
N ILE A 39 -5.97 3.29 -0.07
CA ILE A 39 -5.98 2.14 -0.99
C ILE A 39 -7.29 1.36 -0.86
N ILE A 40 -7.69 0.99 0.36
CA ILE A 40 -8.94 0.26 0.62
C ILE A 40 -10.15 1.09 0.20
N LYS A 41 -10.15 2.40 0.46
CA LYS A 41 -11.22 3.29 0.02
C LYS A 41 -11.39 3.34 -1.51
N ARG A 42 -10.29 3.29 -2.27
CA ARG A 42 -10.31 3.40 -3.74
C ARG A 42 -10.46 2.07 -4.46
N PHE A 43 -9.95 0.99 -3.87
CA PHE A 43 -9.78 -0.30 -4.55
C PHE A 43 -10.26 -1.49 -3.71
N GLY A 44 -10.78 -1.28 -2.50
CA GLY A 44 -11.14 -2.35 -1.57
C GLY A 44 -12.20 -3.31 -2.10
N ASP A 45 -13.05 -2.86 -3.02
CA ASP A 45 -14.02 -3.69 -3.75
C ASP A 45 -13.36 -4.67 -4.73
N ARG A 46 -12.13 -4.38 -5.16
CA ARG A 46 -11.32 -5.20 -6.08
C ARG A 46 -10.24 -6.01 -5.36
N ILE A 47 -9.99 -5.75 -4.07
CA ILE A 47 -8.99 -6.46 -3.28
C ILE A 47 -9.64 -7.68 -2.65
N HIS A 48 -9.01 -8.85 -2.75
CA HIS A 48 -9.52 -10.06 -2.12
C HIS A 48 -9.62 -9.89 -0.60
N THR A 49 -10.70 -10.36 0.01
CA THR A 49 -10.99 -10.13 1.44
C THR A 49 -9.88 -10.62 2.36
N ASP A 50 -9.20 -11.70 2.01
CA ASP A 50 -8.08 -12.25 2.81
C ASP A 50 -6.90 -11.26 2.95
N TYR A 51 -6.73 -10.36 1.98
CA TYR A 51 -5.70 -9.32 2.00
C TYR A 51 -6.11 -8.10 2.80
N ILE A 52 -7.34 -8.07 3.34
CA ILE A 52 -7.86 -7.02 4.21
C ILE A 52 -7.97 -7.60 5.62
N SER A 53 -7.42 -6.91 6.61
CA SER A 53 -7.53 -7.29 8.01
C SER A 53 -8.87 -6.89 8.60
N ASP A 54 -9.20 -7.43 9.77
CA ASP A 54 -10.41 -7.06 10.54
C ASP A 54 -10.48 -5.57 10.90
N GLN A 55 -9.35 -4.85 10.81
CA GLN A 55 -9.26 -3.41 11.06
C GLN A 55 -9.54 -2.56 9.81
N GLY A 56 -9.84 -3.19 8.67
CA GLY A 56 -10.03 -2.48 7.39
C GLY A 56 -8.73 -1.92 6.81
N LEU A 57 -7.59 -2.53 7.16
CA LEU A 57 -6.25 -2.24 6.64
C LEU A 57 -5.75 -3.43 5.82
N LEU A 58 -4.55 -3.32 5.21
CA LEU A 58 -3.98 -4.49 4.54
C LEU A 58 -3.49 -5.52 5.56
N ASN A 59 -3.72 -6.80 5.27
CA ASN A 59 -3.29 -7.90 6.13
C ASN A 59 -1.79 -8.17 5.94
N HIS A 60 -0.94 -7.60 6.79
CA HIS A 60 0.51 -7.77 6.70
C HIS A 60 1.08 -9.16 7.01
N GLN A 61 0.24 -10.12 7.41
CA GLN A 61 0.65 -11.53 7.42
C GLN A 61 0.80 -12.07 6.00
N LEU A 62 0.00 -11.53 5.06
CA LEU A 62 -0.02 -11.91 3.65
C LEU A 62 0.60 -10.83 2.74
N VAL A 63 0.54 -9.56 3.13
CA VAL A 63 0.97 -8.43 2.30
C VAL A 63 2.26 -7.82 2.84
N ARG A 64 3.33 -7.88 2.04
CA ARG A 64 4.58 -7.18 2.34
C ARG A 64 4.54 -5.76 1.77
N VAL A 65 5.01 -4.79 2.55
CA VAL A 65 5.14 -3.40 2.11
C VAL A 65 6.58 -2.92 2.20
N GLY A 66 7.03 -2.21 1.16
CA GLY A 66 8.41 -1.71 1.08
C GLY A 66 8.59 -0.63 0.03
N ASP A 67 9.81 -0.15 -0.10
CA ASP A 67 10.27 0.73 -1.19
C ASP A 67 11.03 -0.08 -2.28
N PRO A 68 11.43 0.55 -3.40
CA PRO A 68 12.18 -0.13 -4.47
C PRO A 68 13.56 -0.64 -4.05
N SER A 69 14.11 -0.16 -2.93
CA SER A 69 15.38 -0.64 -2.38
C SER A 69 15.24 -1.93 -1.56
N GLY A 70 13.99 -2.37 -1.32
CA GLY A 70 13.68 -3.52 -0.48
C GLY A 70 13.61 -3.18 1.01
N LYS A 71 13.66 -1.90 1.39
CA LYS A 71 13.44 -1.48 2.77
C LYS A 71 11.97 -1.70 3.12
N ARG A 72 11.73 -2.43 4.21
CA ARG A 72 10.39 -2.63 4.74
C ARG A 72 9.87 -1.33 5.35
N LEU A 73 8.61 -1.01 5.08
CA LEU A 73 7.92 0.12 5.69
C LEU A 73 7.08 -0.33 6.88
N ASP A 74 6.91 0.58 7.83
CA ASP A 74 6.25 0.39 9.10
C ASP A 74 5.32 1.57 9.43
N TYR A 75 4.40 1.34 10.38
CA TYR A 75 3.30 2.27 10.68
C TYR A 75 3.72 3.53 11.45
N GLY A 76 4.91 3.54 12.04
CA GLY A 76 5.33 4.55 13.02
C GLY A 76 6.03 5.79 12.43
N TYR A 77 6.30 5.82 11.13
CA TYR A 77 7.09 6.88 10.51
C TYR A 77 6.33 7.59 9.39
N ASP A 78 6.68 8.86 9.20
CA ASP A 78 6.27 9.63 8.03
C ASP A 78 6.96 9.06 6.79
N ILE A 79 6.17 8.71 5.78
CA ILE A 79 6.65 8.12 4.52
C ILE A 79 6.43 9.05 3.34
N SER A 80 6.15 10.33 3.60
CA SER A 80 5.79 11.28 2.55
C SER A 80 6.92 11.53 1.53
N GLU A 81 8.18 11.40 1.95
CA GLU A 81 9.35 11.52 1.07
C GLU A 81 9.56 10.30 0.15
N ILE A 82 8.80 9.22 0.32
CA ILE A 82 8.95 8.00 -0.47
C ILE A 82 8.18 8.14 -1.78
N GLU A 83 8.91 8.23 -2.90
CA GLU A 83 8.33 8.42 -4.23
C GLU A 83 7.57 7.18 -4.76
N GLU A 84 7.95 5.98 -4.32
CA GLU A 84 7.38 4.73 -4.79
C GLU A 84 7.25 3.69 -3.67
N ILE A 85 6.06 3.13 -3.49
CA ILE A 85 5.73 2.18 -2.43
C ILE A 85 5.12 0.93 -3.04
N TRP A 86 5.62 -0.23 -2.59
CA TRP A 86 5.30 -1.54 -3.14
C TRP A 86 4.51 -2.33 -2.11
N PHE A 87 3.36 -2.86 -2.51
CA PHE A 87 2.60 -3.83 -1.74
C PHE A 87 2.56 -5.14 -2.51
N ILE A 88 3.06 -6.21 -1.89
CA ILE A 88 3.35 -7.48 -2.55
C ILE A 88 2.73 -8.62 -1.75
N VAL A 89 1.88 -9.41 -2.40
CA VAL A 89 1.51 -10.73 -1.90
C VAL A 89 2.58 -11.74 -2.36
N PRO A 90 3.40 -12.31 -1.46
CA PRO A 90 4.37 -13.33 -1.86
C PRO A 90 3.61 -14.58 -2.29
N ILE A 91 3.95 -15.11 -3.46
CA ILE A 91 3.43 -16.39 -3.93
C ILE A 91 4.04 -17.46 -3.03
N THR A 92 3.30 -17.99 -2.07
CA THR A 92 3.67 -19.24 -1.39
C THR A 92 3.48 -20.38 -2.38
N GLY A 93 4.55 -20.71 -3.11
CA GLY A 93 4.65 -21.96 -3.85
C GLY A 93 4.74 -23.12 -2.86
N GLY A 94 3.74 -23.98 -2.87
CA GLY A 94 3.84 -25.36 -2.39
C GLY A 94 4.33 -26.26 -3.52
#